data_AF-A0A959F8Z4-F1
#
_entry.id   AF-A0A959F8Z4-F1
#
_cell.length_a   1.000
_cell.length_b   1.000
_cell.length_c   1.000
_cell.angle_alpha   90.00
_cell.angle_beta   90.00
_cell.angle_gamma   90.00
#
_symmetry.space_group_name_H-M   'P 1'
#
loop_
_entity.id
_entity.type
_entity.pdbx_description
1 polymer ?
#
loop_
_entity_poly.entity_id
_entity_poly.type
_entity_poly.pdbx_seq_one_letter_code
_entity_poly.pdbx_strand_id
1 'polypeptide(L)'
;MMLWLTILAYAVLMAVILMRELHHLQLNSYRNERYLRWWPGPKGRNWRLPLLVILLLAAVLHVSMGSPLPAWLWIAACLIGAALLYGQKKKKPLVFTQRATRLYVVMAGISLLLCVFAVWLGGNRAYLPILWGTLLLAPGIMLLSNILLQPVEQRINQGFVDDAKRIIRAMPDLQIVAITGSYGKTSVKHFLTAMLAEKYHVLMTPGSYNTTMGVVRTIREMLKPTHQVFVVEMGAKQSGDIREICEITPPQRSILTAVGPQHLETFGSIENVQRTKFEIVNALPDGGSAYLNADYELIRDYPVSNKLKTTYYSVNAEQGNYCAENLRYANGRLHFDVLREDEQILHLETQLLGEHNASNLLVCTAVALDMGVSPERIAYAVRQLQPVEHRLQLRKFPGGYTVLDDAFNSN
;
A
#
# COMPACT_ATOMS: atom_id res chain seq x y z
N MET A 1 30.27 34.66 20.69
CA MET A 1 30.83 33.38 20.20
C MET A 1 30.13 32.17 20.82
N MET A 2 30.11 32.02 22.16
CA MET A 2 29.50 30.85 22.83
C MET A 2 28.03 30.60 22.46
N LEU A 3 27.20 31.65 22.43
CA LEU A 3 25.78 31.57 22.04
C LEU A 3 25.58 30.94 20.66
N TRP A 4 26.41 31.31 19.67
CA TRP A 4 26.29 30.77 18.33
C TRP A 4 26.70 29.30 18.25
N LEU A 5 27.69 28.89 19.04
CA LEU A 5 28.11 27.48 19.13
C LEU A 5 27.04 26.61 19.79
N THR A 6 26.38 27.09 20.86
CA THR A 6 25.27 26.36 21.51
C THR A 6 24.06 26.24 20.58
N ILE A 7 23.71 27.30 19.84
CA ILE A 7 22.64 27.29 18.84
C ILE A 7 22.98 26.35 17.69
N LEU A 8 24.21 26.37 17.17
CA LEU A 8 24.64 25.49 16.08
C LEU A 8 24.60 24.02 16.49
N ALA A 9 25.13 23.68 17.66
CA ALA A 9 25.08 22.31 18.19
C ALA A 9 23.64 21.84 18.41
N TYR A 10 22.79 22.71 18.94
CA TYR A 10 21.35 22.46 19.06
C TYR A 10 20.71 22.22 17.68
N ALA A 11 21.01 23.04 16.68
CA ALA A 11 20.42 22.91 15.35
C ALA A 11 20.78 21.57 14.70
N VAL A 12 22.02 21.10 14.87
CA VAL A 12 22.46 19.76 14.44
C VAL A 12 21.63 18.66 15.13
N LEU A 13 21.49 18.73 16.46
CA LEU A 13 20.68 17.76 17.20
C LEU A 13 19.21 17.78 16.75
N MET A 14 18.61 18.97 16.64
CA MET A 14 17.22 19.15 16.24
C MET A 14 16.99 18.62 14.82
N ALA A 15 17.90 18.89 13.88
CA ALA A 15 17.82 18.33 12.52
C ALA A 15 17.75 16.79 12.52
N VAL A 16 18.56 16.12 13.34
CA VAL A 16 18.54 14.65 13.50
C VAL A 16 17.25 14.16 14.16
N ILE A 17 16.75 14.89 15.15
CA ILE A 17 15.47 14.61 15.82
C ILE A 17 14.31 14.69 14.83
N LEU A 18 14.23 15.77 14.03
CA LEU A 18 13.21 15.95 13.00
C LEU A 18 13.29 14.87 11.92
N MET A 19 14.49 14.49 11.46
CA MET A 19 14.66 13.39 10.51
C MET A 19 14.11 12.08 11.08
N ARG A 20 14.31 11.84 12.37
CA ARG A 20 13.78 10.65 13.04
C ARG A 20 12.27 10.69 13.18
N GLU A 21 11.69 11.84 13.54
CA GLU A 21 10.23 11.97 13.54
C GLU A 21 9.65 11.71 12.16
N LEU A 22 10.26 12.28 11.11
CA LEU A 22 9.86 12.09 9.73
C LEU A 22 9.90 10.62 9.32
N HIS A 23 10.96 9.94 9.73
CA HIS A 23 11.10 8.53 9.50
C HIS A 23 9.97 7.72 10.14
N HIS A 24 9.62 8.02 11.39
CA HIS A 24 8.54 7.32 12.09
C HIS A 24 7.17 7.63 11.49
N LEU A 25 6.91 8.88 11.10
CA LEU A 25 5.67 9.24 10.42
C LEU A 25 5.57 8.54 9.05
N GLN A 26 6.67 8.45 8.28
CA GLN A 26 6.72 7.74 7.01
C GLN A 26 6.44 6.24 7.18
N LEU A 27 7.02 5.60 8.20
CA LEU A 27 6.72 4.20 8.53
C LEU A 27 5.24 3.98 8.89
N ASN A 28 4.59 5.01 9.45
CA ASN A 28 3.15 5.02 9.75
C ASN A 28 2.29 5.54 8.59
N SER A 29 2.80 5.50 7.36
CA SER A 29 2.09 5.91 6.14
C SER A 29 1.56 7.36 6.18
N TYR A 30 2.26 8.23 6.90
CA TYR A 30 1.89 9.64 7.10
C TYR A 30 0.52 9.88 7.76
N ARG A 31 0.02 8.90 8.52
CA ARG A 31 -1.24 8.98 9.27
C ARG A 31 -0.98 9.41 10.71
N ASN A 32 -1.52 10.56 11.11
CA ASN A 32 -1.30 11.16 12.43
C ASN A 32 -1.77 10.26 13.57
N GLU A 33 -2.93 9.63 13.42
CA GLU A 33 -3.52 8.71 14.38
C GLU A 33 -2.66 7.45 14.61
N ARG A 34 -2.01 6.93 13.56
CA ARG A 34 -1.09 5.78 13.69
C ARG A 34 0.20 6.19 14.38
N TYR A 35 0.72 7.36 14.01
CA TYR A 35 1.87 7.96 14.68
C TYR A 35 1.61 8.19 16.18
N LEU A 36 0.42 8.71 16.53
CA LEU A 36 0.00 8.95 17.92
C LEU A 36 -0.16 7.66 18.73
N ARG A 37 -0.65 6.56 18.13
CA ARG A 37 -0.68 5.24 18.81
C ARG A 37 0.71 4.68 19.06
N TRP A 38 1.65 4.95 18.15
CA TRP A 38 3.03 4.49 18.26
C TRP A 38 3.86 5.29 19.29
N TRP A 39 3.66 6.61 19.32
CA TRP A 39 4.45 7.55 20.13
C TRP A 39 4.59 7.20 21.63
N PRO A 40 3.51 6.86 22.38
CA PRO A 40 3.61 6.59 23.81
C PRO A 40 4.29 5.26 24.16
N GLY A 41 4.56 4.40 23.17
CA GLY A 41 5.18 3.09 23.40
C GLY A 41 6.64 3.18 23.87
N PRO A 42 7.17 2.12 24.51
CA PRO A 42 8.55 2.06 25.03
C PRO A 42 9.61 2.26 23.93
N LYS A 43 9.28 2.00 22.66
CA LYS A 43 10.17 2.24 21.51
C LYS A 43 10.16 3.71 21.02
N GLY A 44 9.09 4.47 21.31
CA GLY A 44 8.92 5.86 20.89
C GLY A 44 9.47 6.87 21.91
N ARG A 45 9.20 6.65 23.20
CA ARG A 45 9.50 7.62 24.28
C ARG A 45 10.88 7.45 24.94
N ASN A 46 11.35 6.22 25.12
CA ASN A 46 12.45 5.94 26.07
C ASN A 46 13.84 6.34 25.60
N TRP A 47 14.04 6.50 24.29
CA TRP A 47 15.38 6.69 23.75
C TRP A 47 15.92 8.12 23.92
N ARG A 48 15.05 9.15 24.03
CA ARG A 48 15.47 10.55 24.24
C ARG A 48 15.61 10.93 25.70
N LEU A 49 14.96 10.21 26.61
CA LEU A 49 14.83 10.58 28.01
C LEU A 49 16.18 10.88 28.69
N PRO A 50 17.23 10.03 28.56
CA PRO A 50 18.54 10.33 29.15
C PRO A 50 19.17 11.61 28.60
N LEU A 51 19.12 11.80 27.26
CA LEU A 51 19.66 12.98 26.60
C LEU A 51 18.92 14.26 27.02
N LEU A 52 17.59 14.20 27.11
CA LEU A 52 16.76 15.32 27.55
C LEU A 52 17.05 15.70 29.02
N VAL A 53 17.29 14.73 29.90
CA VAL A 53 17.65 15.01 31.30
C VAL A 53 19.02 15.68 31.39
N ILE A 54 20.03 15.20 30.63
CA ILE A 54 21.36 15.82 30.58
C ILE A 54 21.29 17.26 30.07
N LEU A 55 20.53 17.50 28.99
CA LEU A 55 20.35 18.83 28.43
C LEU A 55 19.58 19.75 29.38
N LEU A 56 18.56 19.24 30.09
CA LEU A 56 17.84 20.01 31.11
C LEU A 56 18.78 20.44 32.24
N LEU A 57 19.61 19.53 32.74
CA LEU A 57 20.58 19.84 33.79
C LEU A 57 21.56 20.93 33.32
N ALA A 58 22.11 20.80 32.11
CA ALA A 58 22.99 21.82 31.53
C ALA A 58 22.26 23.18 31.38
N ALA A 59 20.99 23.18 30.97
CA ALA A 59 20.18 24.38 30.86
C ALA A 59 19.92 25.07 32.22
N VAL A 60 19.58 24.31 33.27
CA VAL A 60 19.36 24.85 34.61
C VAL A 60 20.67 25.40 35.19
N LEU A 61 21.78 24.66 35.06
CA LEU A 61 23.10 25.11 35.51
C LEU A 61 23.55 26.38 34.78
N HIS A 62 23.19 26.56 33.51
CA HIS A 62 23.50 27.78 32.77
C HIS A 62 22.82 29.01 33.34
N VAL A 63 21.56 28.87 33.77
CA VAL A 63 20.80 29.95 34.42
C VAL A 63 21.42 30.32 35.78
N SER A 64 21.89 29.32 36.55
CA SER A 64 22.34 29.52 37.92
C SER A 64 23.82 29.88 38.07
N MET A 65 24.72 29.35 37.24
CA MET A 65 26.17 29.39 37.51
C MET A 65 26.94 30.57 36.90
N GLY A 66 26.36 31.38 36.01
CA GLY A 66 27.05 32.51 35.37
C GLY A 66 28.35 32.16 34.61
N SER A 67 28.67 30.87 34.48
CA SER A 67 29.92 30.33 33.95
C SER A 67 29.70 29.74 32.55
N PRO A 68 30.75 29.61 31.72
CA PRO A 68 30.64 29.04 30.38
C PRO A 68 30.57 27.50 30.37
N LEU A 69 30.87 26.83 31.48
CA LEU A 69 30.96 25.36 31.56
C LEU A 69 29.64 24.64 31.19
N PRO A 70 28.45 25.07 31.65
CA PRO A 70 27.18 24.48 31.23
C PRO A 70 26.91 24.58 29.72
N ALA A 71 27.41 25.63 29.05
CA ALA A 71 27.27 25.80 27.61
C ALA A 71 28.12 24.77 26.83
N TRP A 72 29.32 24.44 27.31
CA TRP A 72 30.14 23.37 26.74
C TRP A 72 29.54 21.99 26.95
N LEU A 73 28.99 21.72 28.14
CA LEU A 73 28.25 20.48 28.41
C LEU A 73 27.05 20.33 27.48
N TRP A 74 26.30 21.42 27.25
CA TRP A 74 25.21 21.47 26.29
C TRP A 74 25.68 21.12 24.87
N ILE A 75 26.74 21.77 24.38
CA ILE A 75 27.31 21.50 23.05
C ILE A 75 27.70 20.03 22.91
N ALA A 76 28.46 19.50 23.87
CA ALA A 76 28.90 18.11 23.87
C ALA A 76 27.71 17.13 23.87
N ALA A 77 26.72 17.37 24.74
CA ALA A 77 25.51 16.56 24.80
C ALA A 77 24.72 16.60 23.47
N CYS A 78 24.60 17.77 22.85
CA CYS A 78 23.96 17.90 21.54
C CYS A 78 24.68 17.11 20.44
N LEU A 79 26.00 17.24 20.32
CA LEU A 79 26.78 16.57 19.28
C LEU A 79 26.84 15.06 19.48
N ILE A 80 27.10 14.59 20.72
CA ILE A 80 27.09 13.16 21.06
C ILE A 80 25.68 12.58 20.83
N GLY A 81 24.65 13.28 21.29
CA GLY A 81 23.26 12.92 21.04
C GLY A 81 22.98 12.77 19.55
N ALA A 82 23.31 13.78 18.74
CA ALA A 82 23.11 13.73 17.29
C ALA A 82 23.81 12.53 16.64
N ALA A 83 25.07 12.27 16.99
CA ALA A 83 25.85 11.14 16.47
C ALA A 83 25.24 9.78 16.84
N LEU A 84 24.87 9.57 18.11
CA LEU A 84 24.26 8.33 18.58
C LEU A 84 22.93 8.04 17.88
N LEU A 85 22.13 9.07 17.63
CA LEU A 85 20.82 8.95 16.99
C LEU A 85 20.91 8.71 15.50
N TYR A 86 21.86 9.37 14.84
CA TYR A 86 22.11 9.18 13.42
C TYR A 86 22.66 7.77 13.14
N GLY A 87 23.55 7.27 14.01
CA GLY A 87 24.20 5.96 13.88
C GLY A 87 23.32 4.74 14.17
N GLN A 88 22.06 4.91 14.63
CA GLN A 88 21.19 3.77 14.91
C GLN A 88 20.84 3.01 13.62
N LYS A 89 21.09 1.70 13.61
CA LYS A 89 20.68 0.81 12.50
C LYS A 89 19.15 0.80 12.38
N LYS A 90 18.66 1.05 11.17
CA LYS A 90 17.23 1.09 10.85
C LYS A 90 16.87 -0.13 9.98
N LYS A 91 15.81 -0.86 10.35
CA LYS A 91 15.31 -2.01 9.54
C LYS A 91 14.82 -1.58 8.16
N LYS A 92 14.15 -0.43 8.08
CA LYS A 92 13.80 0.25 6.84
C LYS A 92 14.38 1.66 6.92
N PRO A 93 15.12 2.14 5.92
CA PRO A 93 15.69 3.49 5.96
C PRO A 93 14.64 4.56 5.64
N LEU A 94 14.90 5.79 6.09
CA LEU A 94 14.17 6.98 5.65
C LEU A 94 14.48 7.21 4.17
N VAL A 95 13.44 7.41 3.35
CA VAL A 95 13.59 7.77 1.94
C VAL A 95 13.04 9.17 1.73
N PHE A 96 13.90 10.10 1.33
CA PHE A 96 13.53 11.48 1.02
C PHE A 96 12.77 11.56 -0.31
N THR A 97 11.48 11.24 -0.26
CA THR A 97 10.53 11.55 -1.34
C THR A 97 10.24 13.05 -1.39
N GLN A 98 9.67 13.54 -2.48
CA GLN A 98 9.26 14.95 -2.56
C GLN A 98 8.33 15.37 -1.41
N ARG A 99 7.39 14.49 -1.00
CA ARG A 99 6.54 14.71 0.17
C ARG A 99 7.34 14.77 1.47
N ALA A 100 8.27 13.81 1.67
CA ALA A 100 9.11 13.79 2.86
C ALA A 100 9.99 15.05 2.96
N THR A 101 10.54 15.50 1.83
CA THR A 101 11.34 16.73 1.74
C THR A 101 10.52 17.96 2.07
N ARG A 102 9.33 18.14 1.47
CA ARG A 102 8.43 19.26 1.82
C ARG A 102 8.08 19.26 3.30
N LEU A 103 7.75 18.10 3.84
CA LEU A 103 7.40 17.96 5.25
C LEU A 103 8.58 18.31 6.16
N TYR A 104 9.78 17.83 5.84
CA TYR A 104 11.00 18.19 6.57
C TYR A 104 11.27 19.70 6.55
N VAL A 105 11.10 20.35 5.40
CA VAL A 105 11.28 21.80 5.25
C VAL A 105 10.30 22.57 6.13
N VAL A 106 9.02 22.18 6.16
CA VAL A 106 8.01 22.80 7.04
C VAL A 106 8.38 22.59 8.51
N MET A 107 8.77 21.38 8.89
CA MET A 107 9.21 21.08 10.26
C MET A 107 10.42 21.91 10.68
N ALA A 108 11.41 22.03 9.81
CA ALA A 108 12.62 22.81 10.04
C ALA A 108 12.27 24.31 10.16
N GLY A 109 11.37 24.82 9.32
CA GLY A 109 10.87 26.19 9.39
C GLY A 109 10.14 26.49 10.70
N ILE A 110 9.21 25.64 11.13
CA ILE A 110 8.52 25.78 12.42
C ILE A 110 9.52 25.72 13.58
N SER A 111 10.46 24.77 13.54
CA SER A 111 11.50 24.65 14.56
C SER A 111 12.37 25.90 14.64
N LEU A 112 12.76 26.47 13.49
CA LEU A 112 13.54 27.70 13.42
C LEU A 112 12.75 28.89 14.00
N LEU A 113 11.48 29.04 13.66
CA LEU A 113 10.62 30.09 14.20
C LEU A 113 10.48 29.97 15.73
N LEU A 114 10.28 28.75 16.24
CA LEU A 114 10.26 28.49 17.68
C LEU A 114 11.58 28.83 18.35
N CYS A 115 12.72 28.54 17.70
CA CYS A 115 14.05 28.89 18.21
C CYS A 115 14.29 30.40 18.24
N VAL A 116 13.94 31.11 17.18
CA VAL A 116 14.08 32.58 17.11
C VAL A 116 13.20 33.23 18.18
N PHE A 117 11.95 32.79 18.31
CA PHE A 117 11.03 33.28 19.34
C PHE A 117 11.52 32.97 20.75
N ALA A 118 12.07 31.77 20.96
CA ALA A 118 12.67 31.34 22.22
C ALA A 118 13.84 32.24 22.65
N VAL A 119 14.77 32.50 21.72
CA VAL A 119 15.93 33.35 21.98
C VAL A 119 15.50 34.80 22.23
N TRP A 120 14.49 35.29 21.48
CA TRP A 120 13.94 36.63 21.67
C TRP A 120 13.30 36.82 23.04
N LEU A 121 12.52 35.84 23.53
CA LEU A 121 11.87 35.90 24.86
C LEU A 121 12.84 35.71 26.03
N GLY A 122 13.78 34.75 25.93
CA GLY A 122 14.61 34.34 27.07
C GLY A 122 15.82 35.22 27.35
N GLY A 123 16.20 36.07 26.40
CA GLY A 123 17.47 36.82 26.45
C GLY A 123 18.69 35.90 26.65
N ASN A 124 19.82 36.48 27.06
CA ASN A 124 21.08 35.73 27.19
C ASN A 124 21.10 34.69 28.33
N ARG A 125 20.17 34.73 29.29
CA ARG A 125 20.19 33.83 30.46
C ARG A 125 19.25 32.64 30.34
N ALA A 126 18.10 32.77 29.67
CA ALA A 126 17.08 31.73 29.63
C ALA A 126 16.94 31.01 28.27
N TYR A 127 17.78 31.31 27.27
CA TYR A 127 17.65 30.69 25.95
C TYR A 127 17.86 29.16 25.96
N LEU A 128 18.75 28.60 26.79
CA LEU A 128 18.97 27.14 26.85
C LEU A 128 17.76 26.35 27.39
N PRO A 129 17.11 26.75 28.50
CA PRO A 129 15.84 26.14 28.92
C PRO A 129 14.75 26.17 27.86
N ILE A 130 14.65 27.26 27.08
CA ILE A 130 13.61 27.37 26.05
C ILE A 130 13.97 26.50 24.84
N LEU A 131 15.24 26.49 24.41
CA LEU A 131 15.73 25.55 23.38
C LEU A 131 15.49 24.10 23.81
N TRP A 132 15.71 23.76 25.08
CA TRP A 132 15.37 22.44 25.62
C TRP A 132 13.87 22.13 25.47
N GLY A 133 13.00 23.08 25.81
CA GLY A 133 11.55 22.94 25.65
C GLY A 133 11.13 22.64 24.22
N THR A 134 11.76 23.26 23.21
CA THR A 134 11.46 22.97 21.80
C THR A 134 11.79 21.53 21.39
N LEU A 135 12.77 20.87 22.01
CA LEU A 135 13.10 19.46 21.75
C LEU A 135 11.97 18.53 22.16
N LEU A 136 11.22 18.88 23.21
CA LEU A 136 10.02 18.14 23.65
C LEU A 136 8.87 18.30 22.66
N LEU A 137 8.81 19.43 21.97
CA LEU A 137 7.76 19.76 21.01
C LEU A 137 7.95 19.10 19.64
N ALA A 138 9.09 18.46 19.36
CA ALA A 138 9.37 17.84 18.05
C ALA A 138 8.24 16.92 17.51
N PRO A 139 7.56 16.09 18.32
CA PRO A 139 6.39 15.31 17.87
C PRO A 139 5.19 16.19 17.50
N GLY A 140 4.96 17.25 18.26
CA GLY A 140 3.91 18.24 17.98
C GLY A 140 4.23 19.03 16.70
N ILE A 141 5.49 19.42 16.50
CA ILE A 141 5.97 20.06 15.28
C ILE A 141 5.71 19.14 14.08
N MET A 142 6.01 17.84 14.20
CA MET A 142 5.72 16.88 13.15
C MET A 142 4.22 16.84 12.80
N LEU A 143 3.36 16.65 13.81
CA LEU A 143 1.91 16.56 13.62
C LEU A 143 1.34 17.83 12.99
N LEU A 144 1.74 18.99 13.52
CA LEU A 144 1.34 20.29 13.00
C LEU A 144 1.82 20.48 11.56
N SER A 145 3.06 20.13 11.25
CA SER A 145 3.62 20.23 9.89
C SER A 145 2.81 19.38 8.90
N ASN A 146 2.42 18.15 9.28
CA ASN A 146 1.64 17.28 8.42
C ASN A 146 0.20 17.81 8.20
N ILE A 147 -0.40 18.43 9.23
CA ILE A 147 -1.71 19.10 9.13
C ILE A 147 -1.63 20.32 8.19
N LEU A 148 -0.64 21.19 8.40
CA LEU A 148 -0.47 22.40 7.58
C LEU A 148 -0.17 22.07 6.11
N LEU A 149 0.56 20.98 5.85
CA LEU A 149 0.91 20.55 4.50
C LEU A 149 -0.22 19.75 3.82
N GLN A 150 -1.19 19.22 4.57
CA GLN A 150 -2.29 18.42 4.05
C GLN A 150 -3.01 19.03 2.83
N PRO A 151 -3.44 20.31 2.81
CA PRO A 151 -4.11 20.88 1.64
C PRO A 151 -3.19 20.95 0.41
N VAL A 152 -1.89 21.15 0.61
CA VAL A 152 -0.90 21.16 -0.48
C VAL A 152 -0.72 19.74 -1.04
N GLU A 153 -0.57 18.75 -0.17
CA GLU A 153 -0.46 17.34 -0.60
C GLU A 153 -1.73 16.88 -1.32
N GLN A 154 -2.91 17.28 -0.84
CA GLN A 154 -4.17 16.95 -1.49
C GLN A 154 -4.26 17.55 -2.90
N ARG A 155 -3.88 18.83 -3.08
CA ARG A 155 -3.84 19.45 -4.42
C ARG A 155 -2.85 18.76 -5.36
N ILE A 156 -1.67 18.41 -4.86
CA ILE A 156 -0.66 17.70 -5.65
C ILE A 156 -1.19 16.32 -6.08
N ASN A 157 -1.77 15.56 -5.13
CA ASN A 157 -2.35 14.25 -5.43
C ASN A 157 -3.51 14.37 -6.43
N GLN A 158 -4.38 15.38 -6.27
CA GLN A 158 -5.46 15.64 -7.21
C GLN A 158 -4.94 15.94 -8.61
N GLY A 159 -3.88 16.74 -8.74
CA GLY A 159 -3.25 16.99 -10.04
C GLY A 159 -2.75 15.71 -10.72
N PHE A 160 -2.21 14.75 -9.96
CA PHE A 160 -1.84 13.44 -10.50
C PHE A 160 -3.07 12.59 -10.88
N VAL A 161 -4.14 12.63 -10.09
CA VAL A 161 -5.40 11.95 -10.38
C VAL A 161 -6.02 12.51 -11.67
N ASP A 162 -6.07 13.83 -11.82
CA ASP A 162 -6.63 14.50 -12.99
C ASP A 162 -5.82 14.18 -14.26
N ASP A 163 -4.49 14.14 -14.15
CA ASP A 163 -3.60 13.71 -15.23
C ASP A 163 -3.85 12.24 -15.62
N ALA A 164 -3.99 11.34 -14.65
CA ALA A 164 -4.33 9.94 -14.92
C ALA A 164 -5.70 9.80 -15.59
N LYS A 165 -6.74 10.52 -15.11
CA LYS A 165 -8.06 10.56 -15.74
C LYS A 165 -7.98 11.07 -17.18
N ARG A 166 -7.16 12.09 -17.45
CA ARG A 166 -6.92 12.61 -18.80
C ARG A 166 -6.29 11.55 -19.71
N ILE A 167 -5.28 10.81 -19.24
CA ILE A 167 -4.64 9.71 -19.99
C ILE A 167 -5.67 8.64 -20.35
N ILE A 168 -6.48 8.19 -19.38
CA ILE A 168 -7.52 7.17 -19.61
C ILE A 168 -8.55 7.65 -20.63
N ARG A 169 -9.04 8.90 -20.51
CA ARG A 169 -10.00 9.48 -21.47
C ARG A 169 -9.44 9.61 -22.89
N ALA A 170 -8.12 9.73 -23.05
CA ALA A 170 -7.47 9.77 -24.35
C ALA A 170 -7.33 8.39 -25.01
N MET A 171 -7.72 7.30 -24.33
CA MET A 171 -7.65 5.92 -24.82
C MET A 171 -9.05 5.26 -24.79
N PRO A 172 -10.00 5.70 -25.64
CA PRO A 172 -11.39 5.24 -25.58
C PRO A 172 -11.56 3.74 -25.85
N ASP A 173 -10.65 3.13 -26.60
CA ASP A 173 -10.68 1.70 -26.94
C ASP A 173 -10.00 0.80 -25.88
N LEU A 174 -9.39 1.40 -24.84
CA LEU A 174 -8.73 0.65 -23.78
C LEU A 174 -9.74 -0.14 -22.97
N GLN A 175 -9.56 -1.47 -22.94
CA GLN A 175 -10.37 -2.35 -22.13
C GLN A 175 -9.78 -2.46 -20.71
N ILE A 176 -10.55 -2.02 -19.71
CA ILE A 176 -10.16 -2.07 -18.30
C ILE A 176 -10.85 -3.24 -17.63
N VAL A 177 -10.05 -4.13 -17.04
CA VAL A 177 -10.51 -5.24 -16.19
C VAL A 177 -10.10 -4.96 -14.76
N ALA A 178 -11.08 -4.70 -13.90
CA ALA A 178 -10.86 -4.42 -12.48
C ALA A 178 -10.94 -5.72 -11.67
N ILE A 179 -10.06 -5.88 -10.67
CA ILE A 179 -10.00 -7.06 -9.81
C ILE A 179 -10.00 -6.64 -8.36
N THR A 180 -10.93 -7.16 -7.57
CA THR A 180 -10.88 -7.04 -6.11
C THR A 180 -11.28 -8.32 -5.41
N GLY A 181 -11.17 -8.29 -4.08
CA GLY A 181 -11.52 -9.36 -3.17
C GLY A 181 -10.69 -9.30 -1.90
N SER A 182 -10.95 -10.22 -0.99
CA SER A 182 -10.18 -10.39 0.25
C SER A 182 -8.89 -11.17 -0.02
N TYR A 183 -8.98 -12.20 -0.88
CA TYR A 183 -7.90 -13.10 -1.26
C TYR A 183 -7.78 -13.22 -2.79
N GLY A 184 -6.77 -13.91 -3.32
CA GLY A 184 -6.66 -14.24 -4.76
C GLY A 184 -6.31 -13.09 -5.73
N LYS A 185 -6.59 -11.83 -5.38
CA LYS A 185 -6.40 -10.63 -6.24
C LYS A 185 -5.12 -10.62 -7.10
N THR A 186 -3.96 -10.72 -6.46
CA THR A 186 -2.67 -10.64 -7.15
C THR A 186 -2.45 -11.85 -8.06
N SER A 187 -2.81 -13.06 -7.60
CA SER A 187 -2.73 -14.28 -8.43
C SER A 187 -3.60 -14.13 -9.68
N VAL A 188 -4.87 -13.74 -9.53
CA VAL A 188 -5.80 -13.50 -10.65
C VAL A 188 -5.26 -12.44 -11.60
N LYS A 189 -4.72 -11.32 -11.08
CA LYS A 189 -4.07 -10.30 -11.93
C LYS A 189 -2.97 -10.91 -12.80
N HIS A 190 -2.06 -11.68 -12.21
CA HIS A 190 -0.94 -12.28 -12.94
C HIS A 190 -1.41 -13.34 -13.96
N PHE A 191 -2.33 -14.22 -13.56
CA PHE A 191 -2.82 -15.30 -14.41
C PHE A 191 -3.64 -14.76 -15.58
N LEU A 192 -4.54 -13.82 -15.32
CA LEU A 192 -5.33 -13.17 -16.35
C LEU A 192 -4.44 -12.40 -17.33
N THR A 193 -3.43 -11.68 -16.83
CA THR A 193 -2.50 -10.95 -17.70
C THR A 193 -1.75 -11.89 -18.63
N ALA A 194 -1.29 -13.04 -18.15
CA ALA A 194 -0.63 -14.04 -18.98
C ALA A 194 -1.54 -14.59 -20.08
N MET A 195 -2.79 -14.93 -19.75
CA MET A 195 -3.77 -15.42 -20.73
C MET A 195 -4.15 -14.35 -21.77
N LEU A 196 -4.40 -13.11 -21.33
CA LEU A 196 -4.76 -12.01 -22.23
C LEU A 196 -3.60 -11.58 -23.12
N ALA A 197 -2.35 -11.72 -22.65
CA ALA A 197 -1.16 -11.40 -23.43
C ALA A 197 -0.97 -12.28 -24.67
N GLU A 198 -1.63 -13.44 -24.74
CA GLU A 198 -1.66 -14.30 -25.94
C GLU A 198 -2.42 -13.66 -27.13
N LYS A 199 -3.16 -12.57 -26.90
CA LYS A 199 -3.94 -11.87 -27.93
C LYS A 199 -3.75 -10.35 -27.90
N TYR A 200 -3.54 -9.77 -26.73
CA TYR A 200 -3.57 -8.33 -26.51
C TYR A 200 -2.24 -7.81 -25.98
N HIS A 201 -1.96 -6.53 -26.22
CA HIS A 201 -0.96 -5.80 -25.43
C HIS A 201 -1.55 -5.40 -24.07
N VAL A 202 -1.12 -6.08 -23.01
CA VAL A 202 -1.70 -5.94 -21.67
C VAL A 202 -0.75 -5.19 -20.73
N LEU A 203 -1.29 -4.20 -20.01
CA LEU A 203 -0.66 -3.65 -18.81
C LEU A 203 -1.39 -4.21 -17.59
N MET A 204 -0.64 -4.50 -16.52
CA MET A 204 -1.22 -4.76 -15.20
C MET A 204 -0.60 -3.85 -14.14
N THR A 205 -1.29 -3.63 -13.02
CA THR A 205 -0.68 -2.91 -11.89
C THR A 205 0.52 -3.68 -11.31
N PRO A 206 1.71 -3.06 -11.21
CA PRO A 206 2.92 -3.76 -10.78
C PRO A 206 2.91 -4.04 -9.28
N GLY A 207 3.45 -5.19 -8.89
CA GLY A 207 3.57 -5.58 -7.48
C GLY A 207 2.24 -5.47 -6.73
N SER A 208 2.21 -4.66 -5.66
CA SER A 208 1.03 -4.38 -4.84
C SER A 208 0.47 -2.97 -5.03
N TYR A 209 0.59 -2.40 -6.24
CA TYR A 209 0.08 -1.06 -6.56
C TYR A 209 -1.44 -1.11 -6.72
N ASN A 210 -2.13 -1.23 -5.60
CA ASN A 210 -3.58 -1.48 -5.53
C ASN A 210 -4.34 -0.40 -4.73
N THR A 211 -3.67 0.69 -4.37
CA THR A 211 -4.29 1.90 -3.82
C THR A 211 -4.49 2.95 -4.91
N THR A 212 -5.33 3.95 -4.67
CA THR A 212 -5.58 5.09 -5.59
C THR A 212 -4.29 5.66 -6.19
N MET A 213 -3.34 6.07 -5.33
CA MET A 213 -2.08 6.63 -5.81
C MET A 213 -1.16 5.60 -6.51
N GLY A 214 -1.26 4.32 -6.15
CA GLY A 214 -0.53 3.25 -6.84
C GLY A 214 -1.05 3.03 -8.27
N VAL A 215 -2.37 3.05 -8.46
CA VAL A 215 -3.02 2.96 -9.77
C VAL A 215 -2.73 4.20 -10.62
N VAL A 216 -2.89 5.40 -10.05
CA VAL A 216 -2.53 6.68 -10.70
C VAL A 216 -1.08 6.66 -11.18
N ARG A 217 -0.16 6.18 -10.34
CA ARG A 217 1.25 6.06 -10.73
C ARG A 217 1.44 5.11 -11.90
N THR A 218 0.77 3.96 -11.89
CA THR A 218 0.83 2.97 -12.99
C THR A 218 0.38 3.59 -14.31
N ILE A 219 -0.74 4.32 -14.30
CA ILE A 219 -1.28 4.99 -15.48
C ILE A 219 -0.26 6.00 -16.03
N ARG A 220 0.26 6.86 -15.16
CA ARG A 220 1.14 7.98 -15.58
C ARG A 220 2.53 7.53 -16.02
N GLU A 221 3.08 6.48 -15.42
CA GLU A 221 4.46 6.06 -15.67
C GLU A 221 4.58 4.89 -16.65
N MET A 222 3.54 4.06 -16.81
CA MET A 222 3.64 2.77 -17.50
C MET A 222 2.61 2.55 -18.61
N LEU A 223 1.45 3.23 -18.56
CA LEU A 223 0.45 3.09 -19.61
C LEU A 223 0.93 3.79 -20.89
N LYS A 224 0.85 3.05 -21.99
CA LYS A 224 1.28 3.46 -23.33
C LYS A 224 0.12 3.30 -24.32
N PRO A 225 0.06 4.10 -25.39
CA PRO A 225 -0.99 4.00 -26.42
C PRO A 225 -1.10 2.62 -27.08
N THR A 226 -0.04 1.80 -27.05
CA THR A 226 -0.04 0.44 -27.61
C THR A 226 -0.81 -0.57 -26.75
N HIS A 227 -1.09 -0.26 -25.48
CA HIS A 227 -1.84 -1.18 -24.62
C HIS A 227 -3.31 -1.17 -25.00
N GLN A 228 -3.86 -2.38 -25.15
CA GLN A 228 -5.25 -2.63 -25.49
C GLN A 228 -6.06 -3.03 -24.26
N VAL A 229 -5.40 -3.64 -23.28
CA VAL A 229 -6.02 -4.06 -22.02
C VAL A 229 -5.24 -3.51 -20.83
N PHE A 230 -5.95 -3.00 -19.82
CA PHE A 230 -5.39 -2.63 -18.53
C PHE A 230 -6.05 -3.42 -17.39
N VAL A 231 -5.29 -4.30 -16.76
CA VAL A 231 -5.72 -5.12 -15.62
C VAL A 231 -5.38 -4.42 -14.31
N VAL A 232 -6.40 -4.02 -13.55
CA VAL A 232 -6.27 -3.17 -12.37
C VAL A 232 -6.62 -3.94 -11.11
N GLU A 233 -5.62 -4.26 -10.29
CA GLU A 233 -5.84 -4.78 -8.93
C GLU A 233 -6.25 -3.62 -7.99
N MET A 234 -7.39 -3.77 -7.31
CA MET A 234 -7.95 -2.78 -6.40
C MET A 234 -8.01 -3.33 -4.96
N GLY A 235 -7.25 -2.70 -4.07
CA GLY A 235 -7.25 -2.93 -2.64
C GLY A 235 -8.21 -1.99 -1.93
N ALA A 236 -8.71 -2.41 -0.76
CA ALA A 236 -9.59 -1.59 0.06
C ALA A 236 -9.28 -1.83 1.53
N LYS A 237 -9.26 -0.75 2.32
CA LYS A 237 -9.17 -0.76 3.79
C LYS A 237 -10.34 -0.03 4.43
N GLN A 238 -11.06 0.79 3.68
CA GLN A 238 -12.25 1.51 4.12
C GLN A 238 -13.24 1.62 2.95
N SER A 239 -14.49 1.92 3.25
CA SER A 239 -15.52 2.13 2.23
C SER A 239 -15.17 3.33 1.35
N GLY A 240 -15.44 3.23 0.06
CA GLY A 240 -15.13 4.23 -0.95
C GLY A 240 -13.77 4.06 -1.64
N ASP A 241 -12.85 3.26 -1.09
CA ASP A 241 -11.53 3.05 -1.69
C ASP A 241 -11.62 2.46 -3.11
N ILE A 242 -12.50 1.48 -3.33
CA ILE A 242 -12.65 0.83 -4.65
C ILE A 242 -13.38 1.75 -5.61
N ARG A 243 -14.44 2.42 -5.13
CA ARG A 243 -15.16 3.42 -5.92
C ARG A 243 -14.21 4.52 -6.43
N GLU A 244 -13.36 5.06 -5.57
CA GLU A 244 -12.39 6.10 -5.95
C GLU A 244 -11.47 5.63 -7.08
N ILE A 245 -10.97 4.39 -7.03
CA ILE A 245 -10.14 3.85 -8.11
C ILE A 245 -10.97 3.66 -9.38
N CYS A 246 -12.20 3.16 -9.29
CA CYS A 246 -13.07 2.98 -10.46
C CYS A 246 -13.44 4.32 -11.14
N GLU A 247 -13.54 5.42 -10.39
CA GLU A 247 -13.74 6.76 -10.97
C GLU A 247 -12.52 7.24 -11.79
N ILE A 248 -11.33 6.69 -11.52
CA ILE A 248 -10.09 6.97 -12.27
C ILE A 248 -9.94 6.02 -13.45
N THR A 249 -10.26 4.74 -13.23
CA THR A 249 -10.21 3.67 -14.23
C THR A 249 -11.59 3.02 -14.38
N PRO A 250 -12.52 3.63 -15.12
CA PRO A 250 -13.88 3.08 -15.29
C PRO A 250 -13.82 1.71 -15.96
N PRO A 251 -14.17 0.62 -15.26
CA PRO A 251 -14.02 -0.73 -15.80
C PRO A 251 -15.19 -1.11 -16.71
N GLN A 252 -14.92 -1.92 -17.73
CA GLN A 252 -15.98 -2.62 -18.49
C GLN A 252 -16.19 -4.05 -17.98
N ARG A 253 -15.22 -4.58 -17.24
CA ARG A 253 -15.27 -5.91 -16.62
C ARG A 253 -14.75 -5.84 -15.19
N SER A 254 -15.44 -6.48 -14.25
CA SER A 254 -15.00 -6.58 -12.86
C SER A 254 -14.94 -8.03 -12.40
N ILE A 255 -13.91 -8.37 -11.63
CA ILE A 255 -13.74 -9.67 -11.00
C ILE A 255 -13.79 -9.48 -9.47
N LEU A 256 -14.69 -10.20 -8.82
CA LEU A 256 -14.76 -10.28 -7.37
C LEU A 256 -14.39 -11.69 -6.89
N THR A 257 -13.17 -11.83 -6.36
CA THR A 257 -12.58 -13.14 -6.08
C THR A 257 -13.06 -13.80 -4.79
N ALA A 258 -13.27 -13.01 -3.72
CA ALA A 258 -13.63 -13.49 -2.40
C ALA A 258 -14.08 -12.35 -1.47
N VAL A 259 -15.04 -12.63 -0.58
CA VAL A 259 -15.39 -11.77 0.56
C VAL A 259 -15.16 -12.57 1.84
N GLY A 260 -14.23 -12.12 2.68
CA GLY A 260 -13.87 -12.77 3.94
C GLY A 260 -13.39 -11.76 5.00
N PRO A 261 -13.13 -12.22 6.23
CA PRO A 261 -12.83 -11.36 7.37
C PRO A 261 -11.42 -10.74 7.28
N GLN A 262 -11.25 -9.73 6.42
CA GLN A 262 -10.00 -9.00 6.23
C GLN A 262 -10.17 -7.53 6.64
N HIS A 263 -9.17 -6.97 7.33
CA HIS A 263 -9.14 -5.56 7.74
C HIS A 263 -10.35 -5.16 8.61
N LEU A 264 -10.85 -6.06 9.46
CA LEU A 264 -12.01 -5.80 10.31
C LEU A 264 -11.79 -4.62 11.27
N GLU A 265 -10.56 -4.34 11.69
CA GLU A 265 -10.25 -3.15 12.50
C GLU A 265 -10.66 -1.83 11.84
N THR A 266 -10.60 -1.75 10.51
CA THR A 266 -10.95 -0.53 9.76
C THR A 266 -12.34 -0.60 9.14
N PHE A 267 -12.81 -1.78 8.76
CA PHE A 267 -14.16 -1.98 8.21
C PHE A 267 -15.26 -2.08 9.28
N GLY A 268 -14.93 -2.48 10.50
CA GLY A 268 -15.86 -2.68 11.61
C GLY A 268 -16.70 -3.96 11.52
N SER A 269 -17.14 -4.38 10.33
CA SER A 269 -17.96 -5.58 10.14
C SER A 269 -17.73 -6.26 8.77
N ILE A 270 -18.16 -7.52 8.64
CA ILE A 270 -18.03 -8.28 7.38
C ILE A 270 -18.98 -7.75 6.30
N GLU A 271 -20.14 -7.21 6.67
CA GLU A 271 -21.10 -6.57 5.77
C GLU A 271 -20.50 -5.31 5.15
N ASN A 272 -19.73 -4.55 5.92
CA ASN A 272 -18.98 -3.41 5.39
C ASN A 272 -17.88 -3.84 4.42
N VAL A 273 -17.21 -4.98 4.67
CA VAL A 273 -16.27 -5.58 3.70
C VAL A 273 -17.03 -5.94 2.43
N GLN A 274 -18.12 -6.70 2.52
CA GLN A 274 -18.96 -7.10 1.39
C GLN A 274 -19.38 -5.88 0.56
N ARG A 275 -20.06 -4.90 1.17
CA ARG A 275 -20.52 -3.68 0.49
C ARG A 275 -19.39 -2.93 -0.20
N THR A 276 -18.23 -2.81 0.46
CA THR A 276 -17.06 -2.15 -0.14
C THR A 276 -16.52 -2.92 -1.33
N LYS A 277 -16.44 -4.27 -1.25
CA LYS A 277 -15.99 -5.08 -2.38
C LYS A 277 -16.94 -5.00 -3.58
N PHE A 278 -18.25 -4.90 -3.34
CA PHE A 278 -19.25 -4.72 -4.39
C PHE A 278 -19.24 -3.33 -5.04
N GLU A 279 -18.50 -2.34 -4.52
CA GLU A 279 -18.26 -1.08 -5.23
C GLU A 279 -17.66 -1.31 -6.63
N ILE A 280 -16.90 -2.39 -6.83
CA ILE A 280 -16.32 -2.74 -8.14
C ILE A 280 -17.38 -3.10 -9.18
N VAL A 281 -18.46 -3.77 -8.74
CA VAL A 281 -19.57 -4.22 -9.59
C VAL A 281 -20.49 -3.03 -9.85
N ASN A 282 -20.76 -2.24 -8.82
CA ASN A 282 -21.60 -1.03 -8.91
C ASN A 282 -20.99 0.05 -9.81
N ALA A 283 -19.69 0.00 -10.08
CA ALA A 283 -19.00 0.93 -10.96
C ALA A 283 -19.07 0.52 -12.46
N LEU A 284 -19.59 -0.66 -12.78
CA LEU A 284 -19.74 -1.09 -14.17
C LEU A 284 -20.83 -0.27 -14.88
N PRO A 285 -20.64 0.06 -16.17
CA PRO A 285 -21.70 0.64 -16.98
C PRO A 285 -22.77 -0.39 -17.32
N ASP A 286 -23.94 0.08 -17.79
CA ASP A 286 -24.98 -0.79 -18.36
C ASP A 286 -24.37 -1.71 -19.45
N GLY A 287 -24.64 -3.02 -19.35
CA GLY A 287 -24.06 -4.04 -20.23
C GLY A 287 -22.62 -4.48 -19.90
N GLY A 288 -21.99 -3.93 -18.87
CA GLY A 288 -20.69 -4.38 -18.35
C GLY A 288 -20.74 -5.78 -17.75
N SER A 289 -19.60 -6.48 -17.70
CA SER A 289 -19.53 -7.87 -17.22
C SER A 289 -19.01 -7.98 -15.79
N ALA A 290 -19.75 -8.67 -14.93
CA ALA A 290 -19.37 -8.96 -13.56
C ALA A 290 -19.06 -10.46 -13.41
N TYR A 291 -17.85 -10.80 -12.96
CA TYR A 291 -17.42 -12.17 -12.69
C TYR A 291 -17.36 -12.39 -11.18
N LEU A 292 -18.26 -13.24 -10.67
CA LEU A 292 -18.54 -13.36 -9.24
C LEU A 292 -18.30 -14.79 -8.75
N ASN A 293 -17.52 -14.92 -7.68
CA ASN A 293 -17.23 -16.22 -7.09
C ASN A 293 -18.44 -16.75 -6.31
N ALA A 294 -19.10 -17.79 -6.84
CA ALA A 294 -20.27 -18.42 -6.22
C ALA A 294 -19.91 -19.32 -5.02
N ASP A 295 -18.63 -19.67 -4.85
CA ASP A 295 -18.17 -20.45 -3.68
C ASP A 295 -18.26 -19.65 -2.36
N TYR A 296 -18.42 -18.33 -2.44
CA TYR A 296 -18.62 -17.46 -1.27
C TYR A 296 -20.07 -17.00 -1.19
N GLU A 297 -20.79 -17.40 -0.14
CA GLU A 297 -22.21 -17.07 0.08
C GLU A 297 -22.46 -15.55 0.05
N LEU A 298 -21.58 -14.76 0.69
CA LEU A 298 -21.64 -13.30 0.68
C LEU A 298 -21.48 -12.67 -0.71
N ILE A 299 -20.96 -13.40 -1.70
CA ILE A 299 -20.92 -12.96 -3.09
C ILE A 299 -22.15 -13.48 -3.82
N ARG A 300 -22.44 -14.78 -3.69
CA ARG A 300 -23.54 -15.46 -4.36
C ARG A 300 -24.89 -14.81 -4.09
N ASP A 301 -25.15 -14.46 -2.83
CA ASP A 301 -26.46 -14.03 -2.37
C ASP A 301 -26.64 -12.49 -2.45
N TYR A 302 -25.63 -11.77 -2.94
CA TYR A 302 -25.69 -10.31 -3.06
C TYR A 302 -26.51 -9.89 -4.28
N PRO A 303 -27.45 -8.93 -4.14
CA PRO A 303 -28.26 -8.48 -5.27
C PRO A 303 -27.43 -7.69 -6.28
N VAL A 304 -27.44 -8.13 -7.54
CA VAL A 304 -26.74 -7.48 -8.67
C VAL A 304 -27.75 -6.94 -9.67
N SER A 305 -27.45 -5.80 -10.29
CA SER A 305 -28.33 -5.20 -11.30
C SER A 305 -28.53 -6.15 -12.49
N ASN A 306 -29.79 -6.30 -12.91
CA ASN A 306 -30.18 -7.04 -14.12
C ASN A 306 -29.71 -6.41 -15.43
N LYS A 307 -29.14 -5.20 -15.39
CA LYS A 307 -28.54 -4.53 -16.55
C LYS A 307 -27.11 -4.99 -16.84
N LEU A 308 -26.49 -5.70 -15.91
CA LEU A 308 -25.14 -6.23 -16.05
C LEU A 308 -25.16 -7.63 -16.65
N LYS A 309 -24.07 -8.00 -17.32
CA LYS A 309 -23.82 -9.39 -17.71
C LYS A 309 -23.11 -10.07 -16.55
N THR A 310 -23.88 -10.75 -15.70
CA THR A 310 -23.35 -11.43 -14.53
C THR A 310 -22.97 -12.87 -14.86
N THR A 311 -21.73 -13.23 -14.56
CA THR A 311 -21.17 -14.57 -14.73
C THR A 311 -20.73 -15.07 -13.36
N TYR A 312 -21.39 -16.10 -12.87
CA TYR A 312 -20.99 -16.80 -11.66
C TYR A 312 -19.99 -17.91 -12.01
N TYR A 313 -18.94 -18.03 -11.21
CA TYR A 313 -17.97 -19.11 -11.34
C TYR A 313 -17.78 -19.83 -10.01
N SER A 314 -17.43 -21.11 -10.08
CA SER A 314 -17.46 -22.01 -8.92
C SER A 314 -16.49 -23.17 -9.09
N VAL A 315 -15.82 -23.58 -8.02
CA VAL A 315 -15.09 -24.87 -8.00
C VAL A 315 -15.72 -25.92 -7.08
N ASN A 316 -16.73 -25.53 -6.28
CA ASN A 316 -17.40 -26.42 -5.32
C ASN A 316 -18.92 -26.47 -5.46
N ALA A 317 -19.56 -25.41 -5.96
CA ALA A 317 -21.01 -25.37 -6.14
C ALA A 317 -21.46 -25.98 -7.47
N GLU A 318 -22.55 -26.76 -7.42
CA GLU A 318 -23.24 -27.38 -8.57
C GLU A 318 -23.89 -26.37 -9.54
N GLN A 319 -23.81 -25.07 -9.28
CA GLN A 319 -24.46 -24.03 -10.08
C GLN A 319 -23.55 -22.82 -10.27
N GLY A 320 -23.11 -22.62 -11.51
CA GLY A 320 -22.33 -21.48 -11.98
C GLY A 320 -22.31 -21.46 -13.50
N ASN A 321 -22.14 -20.29 -14.12
CA ASN A 321 -21.96 -20.21 -15.57
C ASN A 321 -20.65 -20.88 -16.01
N TYR A 322 -19.63 -20.84 -15.14
CA TYR A 322 -18.37 -21.54 -15.33
C TYR A 322 -18.04 -22.38 -14.10
N CYS A 323 -17.71 -23.65 -14.30
CA CYS A 323 -17.36 -24.58 -13.22
C CYS A 323 -16.01 -25.23 -13.50
N ALA A 324 -15.33 -25.68 -12.43
CA ALA A 324 -14.16 -26.55 -12.54
C ALA A 324 -14.46 -27.93 -11.96
N GLU A 325 -14.19 -28.99 -12.73
CA GLU A 325 -14.41 -30.38 -12.32
C GLU A 325 -13.14 -31.22 -12.47
N ASN A 326 -13.18 -32.43 -11.92
CA ASN A 326 -12.09 -33.42 -12.02
C ASN A 326 -10.73 -32.89 -11.52
N LEU A 327 -10.75 -32.04 -10.49
CA LEU A 327 -9.54 -31.50 -9.86
C LEU A 327 -8.68 -32.63 -9.30
N ARG A 328 -7.51 -32.81 -9.88
CA ARG A 328 -6.56 -33.84 -9.45
C ARG A 328 -5.12 -33.36 -9.57
N TYR A 329 -4.30 -33.78 -8.63
CA TYR A 329 -2.86 -33.56 -8.71
C TYR A 329 -2.18 -34.80 -9.28
N ALA A 330 -1.56 -34.68 -10.45
CA ALA A 330 -0.92 -35.78 -11.16
C ALA A 330 0.35 -35.30 -11.87
N ASN A 331 1.41 -36.12 -11.83
CA ASN A 331 2.70 -35.82 -12.47
C ASN A 331 3.30 -34.45 -12.06
N GLY A 332 3.09 -34.05 -10.80
CA GLY A 332 3.59 -32.79 -10.28
C GLY A 332 2.81 -31.55 -10.73
N ARG A 333 1.63 -31.72 -11.33
CA ARG A 333 0.78 -30.65 -11.86
C ARG A 333 -0.67 -30.80 -11.40
N LEU A 334 -1.38 -29.69 -11.29
CA LEU A 334 -2.82 -29.64 -11.06
C LEU A 334 -3.55 -29.71 -12.40
N HIS A 335 -4.49 -30.64 -12.51
CA HIS A 335 -5.34 -30.87 -13.68
C HIS A 335 -6.79 -30.63 -13.31
N PHE A 336 -7.56 -30.00 -14.20
CA PHE A 336 -8.99 -29.82 -14.04
C PHE A 336 -9.67 -29.49 -15.39
N ASP A 337 -10.95 -29.81 -15.49
CA ASP A 337 -11.79 -29.48 -16.64
C ASP A 337 -12.54 -28.18 -16.38
N VAL A 338 -12.62 -27.31 -17.38
CA VAL A 338 -13.42 -26.09 -17.34
C VAL A 338 -14.71 -26.34 -18.10
N LEU A 339 -15.83 -26.19 -17.39
CA LEU A 339 -17.16 -26.30 -17.93
C LEU A 339 -17.76 -24.91 -18.09
N ARG A 340 -18.55 -24.71 -19.15
CA ARG A 340 -19.40 -23.55 -19.37
C ARG A 340 -20.81 -24.04 -19.62
N GLU A 341 -21.76 -23.66 -18.76
CA GLU A 341 -23.15 -24.15 -18.84
C GLU A 341 -23.21 -25.69 -18.94
N ASP A 342 -22.48 -26.37 -18.05
CA ASP A 342 -22.33 -27.84 -17.97
C ASP A 342 -21.62 -28.53 -19.16
N GLU A 343 -21.24 -27.78 -20.20
CA GLU A 343 -20.43 -28.31 -21.30
C GLU A 343 -18.95 -28.13 -21.02
N GLN A 344 -18.18 -29.21 -21.07
CA GLN A 344 -16.72 -29.14 -21.00
C GLN A 344 -16.17 -28.44 -22.24
N ILE A 345 -15.54 -27.29 -22.05
CA ILE A 345 -14.97 -26.47 -23.13
C ILE A 345 -13.45 -26.51 -23.19
N LEU A 346 -12.77 -26.89 -22.09
CA LEU A 346 -11.32 -26.89 -22.00
C LEU A 346 -10.81 -27.84 -20.91
N HIS A 347 -9.65 -28.44 -21.13
CA HIS A 347 -8.87 -29.11 -20.08
C HIS A 347 -7.63 -28.27 -19.76
N LEU A 348 -7.38 -28.02 -18.47
CA LEU A 348 -6.27 -27.22 -17.99
C LEU A 348 -5.30 -28.02 -17.13
N GLU A 349 -4.01 -27.78 -17.34
CA GLU A 349 -2.91 -28.36 -16.57
C GLU A 349 -1.93 -27.25 -16.15
N THR A 350 -1.59 -27.16 -14.86
CA THR A 350 -0.69 -26.13 -14.33
C THR A 350 0.28 -26.66 -13.28
N GLN A 351 1.40 -25.97 -13.07
CA GLN A 351 2.37 -26.27 -11.99
C GLN A 351 1.97 -25.62 -10.65
N LEU A 352 0.91 -24.81 -10.64
CA LEU A 352 0.40 -24.16 -9.46
C LEU A 352 -0.22 -25.17 -8.48
N LEU A 353 -0.06 -24.89 -7.19
CA LEU A 353 -0.54 -25.73 -6.11
C LEU A 353 -1.87 -25.22 -5.54
N GLY A 354 -2.71 -26.15 -5.08
CA GLY A 354 -3.91 -25.86 -4.29
C GLY A 354 -5.16 -25.52 -5.09
N GLU A 355 -6.31 -25.94 -4.57
CA GLU A 355 -7.65 -25.76 -5.15
C GLU A 355 -8.02 -24.28 -5.38
N HIS A 356 -7.61 -23.40 -4.47
CA HIS A 356 -7.81 -21.96 -4.61
C HIS A 356 -7.19 -21.40 -5.91
N ASN A 357 -6.11 -22.02 -6.43
CA ASN A 357 -5.55 -21.63 -7.71
C ASN A 357 -6.37 -22.15 -8.90
N ALA A 358 -7.09 -23.28 -8.78
CA ALA A 358 -8.09 -23.67 -9.78
C ALA A 358 -9.20 -22.61 -9.86
N SER A 359 -9.72 -22.14 -8.71
CA SER A 359 -10.74 -21.07 -8.66
C SER A 359 -10.22 -19.76 -9.27
N ASN A 360 -8.98 -19.36 -8.97
CA ASN A 360 -8.34 -18.19 -9.59
C ASN A 360 -8.19 -18.36 -11.11
N LEU A 361 -7.79 -19.54 -11.59
CA LEU A 361 -7.63 -19.82 -13.02
C LEU A 361 -8.96 -19.89 -13.76
N LEU A 362 -10.00 -20.43 -13.12
CA LEU A 362 -11.34 -20.54 -13.68
C LEU A 362 -11.89 -19.16 -14.06
N VAL A 363 -11.82 -18.19 -13.15
CA VAL A 363 -12.28 -16.83 -13.44
C VAL A 363 -11.41 -16.14 -14.50
N CYS A 364 -10.10 -16.37 -14.49
CA CYS A 364 -9.22 -15.83 -15.54
C CYS A 364 -9.57 -16.42 -16.91
N THR A 365 -9.90 -17.71 -16.97
CA THR A 365 -10.30 -18.43 -18.18
C THR A 365 -11.61 -17.89 -18.72
N ALA A 366 -12.62 -17.73 -17.87
CA ALA A 366 -13.91 -17.14 -18.24
C ALA A 366 -13.75 -15.75 -18.87
N VAL A 367 -12.96 -14.88 -18.23
CA VAL A 367 -12.70 -13.52 -18.74
C VAL A 367 -11.92 -13.56 -20.06
N ALA A 368 -10.90 -14.42 -20.18
CA ALA A 368 -10.10 -14.53 -21.40
C ALA A 368 -10.94 -15.04 -22.59
N LEU A 369 -11.82 -16.02 -22.38
CA LEU A 369 -12.75 -16.52 -23.39
C LEU A 369 -13.74 -15.45 -23.83
N ASP A 370 -14.33 -14.70 -22.88
CA ASP A 370 -15.25 -13.60 -23.18
C ASP A 370 -14.57 -12.41 -23.87
N MET A 371 -13.26 -12.29 -23.71
CA MET A 371 -12.40 -11.37 -24.47
C MET A 371 -11.88 -12.01 -25.77
N GLY A 372 -12.33 -13.21 -26.12
CA GLY A 372 -12.05 -13.90 -27.38
C GLY A 372 -10.61 -14.39 -27.53
N VAL A 373 -9.92 -14.71 -26.44
CA VAL A 373 -8.70 -15.53 -26.49
C VAL A 373 -9.12 -16.97 -26.76
N SER A 374 -8.47 -17.66 -27.70
CA SER A 374 -8.87 -19.02 -28.05
C SER A 374 -8.56 -20.02 -26.92
N PRO A 375 -9.34 -21.11 -26.77
CA PRO A 375 -9.10 -22.11 -25.73
C PRO A 375 -7.67 -22.67 -25.75
N GLU A 376 -7.09 -22.89 -26.93
CA GLU A 376 -5.73 -23.42 -27.10
C GLU A 376 -4.67 -22.46 -26.56
N ARG A 377 -4.85 -21.15 -26.79
CA ARG A 377 -3.95 -20.11 -26.26
C ARG A 377 -4.07 -19.99 -24.75
N ILE A 378 -5.27 -20.10 -24.20
CA ILE A 378 -5.49 -20.12 -22.76
C ILE A 378 -4.78 -21.32 -22.12
N ALA A 379 -5.00 -22.53 -22.65
CA ALA A 379 -4.34 -23.74 -22.16
C ALA A 379 -2.81 -23.62 -22.23
N TYR A 380 -2.28 -23.07 -23.34
CA TYR A 380 -0.86 -22.78 -23.48
C TYR A 380 -0.34 -21.86 -22.37
N ALA A 381 -0.99 -20.71 -22.16
CA ALA A 381 -0.60 -19.75 -21.13
C ALA A 381 -0.63 -20.37 -19.72
N VAL A 382 -1.70 -21.10 -19.37
CA VAL A 382 -1.87 -21.77 -18.07
C VAL A 382 -0.75 -22.77 -17.79
N ARG A 383 -0.33 -23.51 -18.81
CA ARG A 383 0.74 -24.51 -18.70
C ARG A 383 2.11 -23.90 -18.39
N GLN A 384 2.33 -22.65 -18.82
CA GLN A 384 3.57 -21.89 -18.63
C GLN A 384 3.60 -21.06 -17.35
N LEU A 385 2.44 -20.86 -16.69
CA LEU A 385 2.33 -20.05 -15.48
C LEU A 385 3.32 -20.51 -14.41
N GLN A 386 3.97 -19.52 -13.81
CA GLN A 386 4.82 -19.70 -12.64
C GLN A 386 4.07 -19.25 -11.38
N PRO A 387 4.34 -19.86 -10.21
CA PRO A 387 3.86 -19.33 -8.95
C PRO A 387 4.27 -17.87 -8.78
N VAL A 388 3.35 -17.06 -8.26
CA VAL A 388 3.69 -15.69 -7.84
C VAL A 388 4.63 -15.78 -6.64
N GLU A 389 5.65 -14.94 -6.61
CA GLU A 389 6.67 -14.93 -5.54
C GLU A 389 6.00 -14.86 -4.16
N HIS A 390 6.45 -15.74 -3.24
CA HIS A 390 5.94 -15.87 -1.87
C HIS A 390 4.45 -16.23 -1.73
N ARG A 391 3.83 -16.84 -2.76
CA ARG A 391 2.42 -17.31 -2.73
C ARG A 391 2.34 -18.79 -3.08
N LEU A 392 2.41 -19.63 -2.05
CA LEU A 392 2.48 -21.09 -2.14
C LEU A 392 3.49 -21.59 -3.18
N GLN A 393 4.66 -20.94 -3.26
CA GLN A 393 5.69 -21.25 -4.23
C GLN A 393 6.52 -22.45 -3.77
N LEU A 394 6.52 -23.52 -4.56
CA LEU A 394 7.37 -24.68 -4.30
C LEU A 394 8.82 -24.39 -4.69
N ARG A 395 9.72 -24.38 -3.71
CA ARG A 395 11.15 -24.14 -3.89
C ARG A 395 11.92 -25.40 -3.51
N LYS A 396 12.66 -25.94 -4.47
CA LYS A 396 13.56 -27.07 -4.25
C LYS A 396 14.95 -26.55 -3.89
N PHE A 397 15.55 -27.10 -2.85
CA PHE A 397 16.89 -26.74 -2.40
C PHE A 397 17.87 -27.90 -2.58
N PRO A 398 19.19 -27.61 -2.71
CA PRO A 398 20.22 -28.64 -2.64
C PRO A 398 20.06 -29.49 -1.38
N GLY A 399 20.19 -30.82 -1.51
CA GLY A 399 19.97 -31.77 -0.39
C GLY A 399 18.58 -32.41 -0.33
N GLY A 400 17.70 -32.17 -1.32
CA GLY A 400 16.42 -32.87 -1.44
C GLY A 400 15.26 -32.26 -0.64
N TYR A 401 15.49 -31.14 0.06
CA TYR A 401 14.45 -30.42 0.78
C TYR A 401 13.56 -29.63 -0.16
N THR A 402 12.25 -29.67 0.11
CA THR A 402 11.25 -28.84 -0.57
C THR A 402 10.66 -27.87 0.44
N VAL A 403 10.65 -26.59 0.09
CA VAL A 403 10.05 -25.52 0.88
C VAL A 403 8.83 -24.98 0.14
N LEU A 404 7.72 -24.83 0.83
CA LEU A 404 6.56 -24.09 0.35
C LEU A 404 6.68 -22.66 0.87
N ASP A 405 7.05 -21.73 -0.01
CA ASP A 405 7.18 -20.31 0.30
C ASP A 405 5.82 -19.62 0.12
N ASP A 406 5.11 -19.46 1.23
CA ASP A 406 3.84 -18.72 1.34
C ASP A 406 3.98 -17.52 2.30
N ALA A 407 5.15 -16.88 2.30
CA ALA A 407 5.53 -15.87 3.29
C ALA A 407 5.00 -14.46 2.99
N PHE A 408 4.20 -14.26 1.93
CA PHE A 408 3.77 -12.91 1.54
C PHE A 408 2.83 -12.27 2.57
N ASN A 409 1.79 -12.98 3.00
CA ASN A 409 0.84 -12.49 4.00
C ASN A 409 0.05 -13.65 4.64
N SER A 410 -0.46 -13.44 5.85
CA SER A 410 -1.32 -14.39 6.58
C SER A 410 -2.45 -13.60 7.26
N ASN A 411 -3.69 -14.08 7.17
CA ASN A 411 -4.88 -13.40 7.66
C ASN A 411 -5.74 -14.34 8.50
#